data_AF-A0A1Y4APG2-F1
#
_entry.id   AF-A0A1Y4APG2-F1
#
_cell.length_a   1.000
_cell.length_b   1.000
_cell.length_c   1.000
_cell.angle_alpha   90.00
_cell.angle_beta   90.00
_cell.angle_gamma   90.00
#
_symmetry.space_group_name_H-M   'P 1'
#
loop_
_entity.id
_entity.type
_entity.pdbx_description
1 polymer ?
#
loop_
_entity_poly.entity_id
_entity_poly.type
_entity_poly.pdbx_seq_one_letter_code
_entity_poly.pdbx_strand_id
1 'polypeptide(L)'
;MQDILTCAMGLDIHRDVIVACLAKGELGTDPEIEIRSFSTLIPEMRKLRDWVLEAECRYVAMESTGIYWQPIYEMLEPCFDGQISILVVNARHMKNVPGRKTDMRDAQWIATLLRAGLLKGSFIPDKTFRELRHLTRYRKSIVRDITAQKNRIDKFLQSSGFRFTAFLSDAFGASGRNII
;
A
#
# COMPACT_ATOMS: atom_id res chain seq x y z
N MET A 1 -19.84 8.83 -19.49
CA MET A 1 -18.43 8.78 -19.06
C MET A 1 -17.62 8.63 -20.34
N GLN A 2 -16.66 9.53 -20.63
CA GLN A 2 -15.89 9.44 -21.86
C GLN A 2 -14.51 8.86 -21.53
N ASP A 3 -14.15 7.77 -22.20
CA ASP A 3 -12.87 7.11 -22.02
C ASP A 3 -11.75 7.94 -22.66
N ILE A 4 -10.59 7.96 -22.00
CA ILE A 4 -9.36 8.62 -22.46
C ILE A 4 -8.18 7.64 -22.61
N LEU A 5 -8.29 6.42 -22.08
CA LEU A 5 -7.30 5.36 -22.22
C LEU A 5 -7.86 4.16 -22.96
N THR A 6 -7.08 3.59 -23.87
CA THR A 6 -7.44 2.38 -24.64
C THR A 6 -7.08 1.09 -23.91
N CYS A 7 -6.19 1.14 -22.91
CA CYS A 7 -5.77 -0.01 -22.10
C CYS A 7 -5.53 0.46 -20.66
N ALA A 8 -6.22 -0.15 -19.71
CA ALA A 8 -6.08 0.16 -18.30
C ALA A 8 -6.33 -1.07 -17.45
N MET A 9 -5.65 -1.16 -16.30
CA MET A 9 -5.84 -2.25 -15.35
C MET A 9 -6.24 -1.72 -13.97
N GLY A 10 -7.29 -2.30 -13.40
CA GLY A 10 -7.71 -2.06 -12.03
C GLY A 10 -7.37 -3.24 -11.14
N LEU A 11 -6.79 -2.97 -9.97
CA LEU A 11 -6.40 -3.97 -8.99
C LEU A 11 -7.15 -3.73 -7.68
N ASP A 12 -7.86 -4.76 -7.23
CA ASP A 12 -8.41 -4.84 -5.88
C ASP A 12 -7.57 -5.83 -5.06
N ILE A 13 -6.85 -5.28 -4.06
CA ILE A 13 -5.79 -5.99 -3.35
C ILE A 13 -6.24 -6.24 -1.92
N HIS A 14 -6.47 -7.51 -1.60
CA HIS A 14 -6.73 -7.99 -0.24
C HIS A 14 -5.48 -8.63 0.36
N ARG A 15 -5.58 -9.12 1.60
CA ARG A 15 -4.45 -9.74 2.32
C ARG A 15 -3.87 -10.95 1.56
N ASP A 16 -4.73 -11.81 1.03
CA ASP A 16 -4.33 -13.12 0.49
C ASP A 16 -4.61 -13.26 -1.02
N VAL A 17 -5.40 -12.34 -1.59
CA VAL A 17 -5.89 -12.40 -2.97
C VAL A 17 -5.80 -11.03 -3.62
N ILE A 18 -5.39 -11.02 -4.90
CA ILE A 18 -5.40 -9.86 -5.78
C ILE A 18 -6.40 -10.17 -6.90
N VAL A 19 -7.42 -9.34 -7.04
CA VAL A 19 -8.32 -9.40 -8.20
C VAL A 19 -7.90 -8.31 -9.16
N ALA A 20 -7.53 -8.70 -10.37
CA ALA A 20 -7.05 -7.81 -11.41
C ALA A 20 -8.02 -7.81 -12.59
N CYS A 21 -8.38 -6.63 -13.07
CA CYS A 21 -9.25 -6.45 -14.22
C CYS A 21 -8.50 -5.66 -15.28
N LEU A 22 -8.26 -6.27 -16.43
CA LEU A 22 -7.79 -5.60 -17.63
C LEU A 22 -8.99 -5.14 -18.44
N ALA A 23 -8.99 -3.87 -18.84
CA ALA A 23 -9.99 -3.30 -19.73
C ALA A 23 -9.29 -2.70 -20.95
N LYS A 24 -9.47 -3.34 -22.12
CA LYS A 24 -8.76 -3.02 -23.36
C LYS A 24 -9.76 -2.83 -24.51
N GLY A 25 -9.59 -1.79 -25.31
CA GLY A 25 -10.51 -1.49 -26.42
C GLY A 25 -10.37 -0.05 -26.88
N GLU A 26 -10.87 0.23 -28.08
CA GLU A 26 -10.86 1.57 -28.66
C GLU A 26 -11.69 2.58 -27.83
N LEU A 27 -11.43 3.87 -28.03
CA LEU A 27 -12.17 4.92 -27.35
C LEU A 27 -13.59 5.02 -27.96
N GLY A 28 -14.60 5.09 -27.09
CA GLY A 28 -15.99 5.20 -27.51
C GLY A 28 -16.70 3.88 -27.78
N THR A 29 -16.00 2.74 -27.68
CA THR A 29 -16.58 1.40 -27.70
C THR A 29 -16.54 0.78 -26.31
N ASP A 30 -17.41 -0.19 -26.04
CA ASP A 30 -17.30 -1.00 -24.82
C ASP A 30 -15.97 -1.78 -24.85
N PRO A 31 -15.13 -1.68 -23.81
CA PRO A 31 -13.86 -2.39 -23.78
C PRO A 31 -14.07 -3.88 -23.53
N GLU A 32 -13.17 -4.69 -24.07
CA GLU A 32 -13.02 -6.08 -23.66
C GLU A 32 -12.50 -6.12 -22.23
N ILE A 33 -13.21 -6.87 -21.38
CA ILE A 33 -12.92 -7.02 -19.96
C ILE A 33 -12.38 -8.42 -19.72
N GLU A 34 -11.18 -8.52 -19.18
CA GLU A 34 -10.60 -9.76 -18.71
C GLU A 34 -10.28 -9.64 -17.21
N ILE A 35 -10.78 -10.58 -16.41
CA ILE A 35 -10.59 -10.58 -14.96
C ILE A 35 -9.86 -11.85 -14.55
N ARG A 36 -8.74 -11.66 -13.84
CA ARG A 36 -7.93 -12.75 -13.28
C ARG A 36 -7.73 -12.53 -11.78
N SER A 37 -7.62 -13.62 -11.04
CA SER A 37 -7.30 -13.60 -9.62
C SER A 37 -5.94 -14.23 -9.39
N PHE A 38 -5.14 -13.61 -8.53
CA PHE A 38 -3.80 -14.03 -8.14
C PHE A 38 -3.72 -14.11 -6.61
N SER A 39 -2.80 -14.89 -6.06
CA SER A 39 -2.46 -14.76 -4.64
C SER A 39 -1.49 -13.60 -4.40
N THR A 40 -1.31 -13.19 -3.14
CA THR A 40 -0.30 -12.19 -2.75
C THR A 40 1.13 -12.74 -2.64
N LEU A 41 1.36 -13.99 -3.05
CA LEU A 41 2.69 -14.59 -3.08
C LEU A 41 3.50 -14.10 -4.30
N ILE A 42 4.83 -14.01 -4.13
CA ILE A 42 5.74 -13.48 -5.16
C ILE A 42 5.58 -14.17 -6.53
N PRO A 43 5.45 -15.50 -6.65
CA PRO A 43 5.26 -16.14 -7.96
C PRO A 43 3.98 -15.69 -8.67
N GLU A 44 2.88 -15.52 -7.94
CA GLU A 44 1.60 -15.08 -8.50
C GLU A 44 1.62 -13.59 -8.84
N MET A 45 2.25 -12.76 -8.02
CA MET A 45 2.48 -11.35 -8.35
C MET A 45 3.34 -11.19 -9.63
N ARG A 46 4.32 -12.07 -9.85
CA ARG A 46 5.10 -12.07 -11.10
C ARG A 46 4.24 -12.41 -12.30
N LYS A 47 3.32 -13.38 -12.19
CA LYS A 47 2.36 -13.67 -13.27
C LYS A 47 1.46 -12.47 -13.57
N LEU A 48 1.03 -11.73 -12.54
CA LEU A 48 0.29 -10.47 -12.73
C LEU A 48 1.14 -9.44 -13.51
N ARG A 49 2.41 -9.25 -13.12
CA ARG A 49 3.34 -8.36 -13.84
C ARG A 49 3.52 -8.81 -15.29
N ASP A 50 3.73 -10.10 -15.52
CA ASP A 50 3.93 -10.63 -16.86
C ASP A 50 2.69 -10.39 -17.74
N TRP A 51 1.49 -10.55 -17.16
CA TRP A 51 0.24 -10.20 -17.84
C TRP A 51 0.12 -8.69 -18.16
N VAL A 52 0.58 -7.80 -17.28
CA VAL A 52 0.66 -6.36 -17.54
C VAL A 52 1.56 -6.06 -18.75
N LEU A 53 2.71 -6.74 -18.83
CA LEU A 53 3.67 -6.59 -19.92
C LEU A 53 3.11 -7.13 -21.25
N GLU A 54 2.56 -8.35 -21.23
CA GLU A 54 1.93 -8.99 -22.40
C GLU A 54 0.76 -8.17 -22.97
N ALA A 55 -0.03 -7.56 -22.09
CA ALA A 55 -1.15 -6.71 -22.50
C ALA A 55 -0.73 -5.33 -23.02
N GLU A 56 0.56 -4.97 -22.87
CA GLU A 56 1.12 -3.62 -23.04
C GLU A 56 0.36 -2.55 -22.22
N CYS A 57 -0.10 -2.93 -21.03
CA CYS A 57 -0.91 -2.04 -20.19
C CYS A 57 -0.02 -1.09 -19.38
N ARG A 58 0.07 0.17 -19.82
CA ARG A 58 0.88 1.20 -19.16
C ARG A 58 0.17 1.94 -18.03
N TYR A 59 -1.13 1.71 -17.82
CA TYR A 59 -1.93 2.41 -16.81
C TYR A 59 -2.54 1.41 -15.84
N VAL A 60 -2.11 1.48 -14.58
CA VAL A 60 -2.59 0.59 -13.52
C VAL A 60 -3.10 1.43 -12.35
N ALA A 61 -4.26 1.09 -11.81
CA ALA A 61 -4.76 1.69 -10.58
C ALA A 61 -5.06 0.61 -9.54
N MET A 62 -4.81 0.93 -8.28
CA MET A 62 -5.05 0.02 -7.17
C MET A 62 -5.59 0.76 -5.95
N GLU A 63 -6.44 0.10 -5.18
CA GLU A 63 -6.97 0.67 -3.94
C GLU A 63 -5.92 0.71 -2.82
N SER A 64 -5.87 1.83 -2.09
CA SER A 64 -4.90 2.10 -1.02
C SER A 64 -5.27 1.48 0.34
N THR A 65 -5.73 0.23 0.40
CA THR A 65 -6.14 -0.38 1.67
C THR A 65 -4.96 -1.07 2.35
N GLY A 66 -4.48 -0.43 3.43
CA GLY A 66 -3.34 -0.94 4.21
C GLY A 66 -2.00 -0.85 3.46
N ILE A 67 -1.15 -1.85 3.66
CA ILE A 67 0.21 -1.92 3.09
C ILE A 67 0.30 -2.82 1.85
N TYR A 68 -0.77 -3.54 1.50
CA TYR A 68 -0.70 -4.63 0.50
C TYR A 68 -0.42 -4.14 -0.93
N TRP A 69 -0.68 -2.86 -1.22
CA TRP A 69 -0.36 -2.25 -2.50
C TRP A 69 1.16 -2.06 -2.72
N GLN A 70 1.95 -1.96 -1.66
CA GLN A 70 3.38 -1.65 -1.73
C GLN A 70 4.19 -2.68 -2.54
N PRO A 71 4.10 -4.00 -2.29
CA PRO A 71 4.87 -4.99 -3.06
C PRO A 71 4.48 -5.01 -4.54
N ILE A 72 3.20 -4.78 -4.87
CA ILE A 72 2.75 -4.71 -6.27
C ILE A 72 3.30 -3.44 -6.94
N TYR A 73 3.21 -2.30 -6.25
CA TYR A 73 3.75 -1.04 -6.76
C TYR A 73 5.25 -1.17 -7.05
N GLU A 74 6.04 -1.70 -6.10
CA GLU A 74 7.48 -1.89 -6.28
C GLU A 74 7.84 -2.86 -7.41
N MET A 75 6.99 -3.87 -7.65
CA MET A 75 7.19 -4.82 -8.75
C MET A 75 6.86 -4.22 -10.11
N LEU A 76 5.81 -3.41 -10.19
CA LEU A 76 5.35 -2.80 -11.43
C LEU A 76 6.13 -1.53 -11.79
N GLU A 77 6.56 -0.73 -10.83
CA GLU A 77 7.28 0.55 -11.02
C GLU A 77 8.44 0.50 -12.03
N PRO A 78 9.32 -0.52 -12.09
CA PRO A 78 10.38 -0.58 -13.09
C PRO A 78 9.92 -1.04 -14.49
N CYS A 79 8.66 -1.46 -14.65
CA CYS A 79 8.16 -1.92 -15.95
C CYS A 79 8.13 -0.76 -16.97
N PHE A 80 8.33 -1.12 -18.25
CA PHE A 80 8.42 -0.15 -19.36
C PHE A 80 9.47 0.94 -19.10
N ASP A 81 10.63 0.58 -18.55
CA ASP A 81 11.71 1.52 -18.19
C ASP A 81 11.24 2.67 -17.27
N GLY A 82 10.31 2.39 -16.37
CA GLY A 82 9.71 3.38 -15.47
C GLY A 82 8.63 4.25 -16.10
N GLN A 83 8.20 3.96 -17.33
CA GLN A 83 7.15 4.71 -18.04
C GLN A 83 5.73 4.20 -17.75
N ILE A 84 5.58 3.31 -16.77
CA ILE A 84 4.26 2.87 -16.29
C ILE A 84 3.63 3.93 -15.38
N SER A 85 2.35 4.21 -15.57
CA SER A 85 1.57 5.08 -14.70
C SER A 85 0.80 4.24 -13.69
N ILE A 86 1.22 4.30 -12.43
CA ILE A 86 0.59 3.55 -11.33
C ILE A 86 -0.12 4.52 -10.37
N LEU A 87 -1.43 4.38 -10.24
CA LEU A 87 -2.25 5.19 -9.32
C LEU A 87 -2.66 4.38 -8.09
N VAL A 88 -2.20 4.81 -6.92
CA VAL A 88 -2.69 4.31 -5.64
C VAL A 88 -3.82 5.20 -5.16
N VAL A 89 -5.06 4.71 -5.17
CA VAL A 89 -6.26 5.53 -5.00
C VAL A 89 -6.91 5.29 -3.65
N ASN A 90 -7.39 6.38 -3.02
CA ASN A 90 -8.14 6.29 -1.78
C ASN A 90 -9.55 5.70 -2.02
N ALA A 91 -9.89 4.66 -1.25
CA ALA A 91 -11.20 4.00 -1.24
C ALA A 91 -12.40 4.97 -1.18
N ARG A 92 -12.29 6.04 -0.37
CA ARG A 92 -13.37 7.02 -0.19
C ARG A 92 -13.66 7.81 -1.46
N HIS A 93 -12.64 8.06 -2.27
CA HIS A 93 -12.81 8.79 -3.53
C HIS A 93 -13.62 7.97 -4.53
N MET A 94 -13.34 6.66 -4.64
CA MET A 94 -13.99 5.78 -5.61
C MET A 94 -15.47 5.51 -5.29
N LYS A 95 -15.83 5.50 -4.00
CA LYS A 95 -17.23 5.31 -3.55
C LYS A 95 -18.15 6.48 -3.92
N ASN A 96 -17.60 7.67 -4.14
CA ASN A 96 -18.39 8.86 -4.42
C ASN A 96 -18.65 9.07 -5.93
N VAL A 97 -18.08 8.24 -6.80
CA VAL A 97 -18.28 8.37 -8.25
C VAL A 97 -19.58 7.65 -8.64
N PRO A 98 -20.55 8.34 -9.26
CA PRO A 98 -21.81 7.73 -9.70
C PRO A 98 -21.60 6.83 -10.93
N GLY A 99 -22.54 5.90 -11.16
CA GLY A 99 -22.54 5.03 -12.34
C GLY A 99 -22.00 3.61 -12.11
N ARG A 100 -21.68 3.25 -10.86
CA ARG A 100 -21.32 1.88 -10.49
C ARG A 100 -22.55 0.96 -10.56
N LYS A 101 -22.48 -0.11 -11.35
CA LYS A 101 -23.45 -1.21 -11.34
C LYS A 101 -23.27 -2.08 -10.08
N THR A 102 -24.37 -2.57 -9.51
CA THR A 102 -24.38 -3.34 -8.25
C THR A 102 -23.53 -4.61 -8.32
N ASP A 103 -23.52 -5.25 -9.48
CA ASP A 103 -22.91 -6.55 -9.76
C ASP A 103 -21.45 -6.42 -10.23
N MET A 104 -20.93 -5.19 -10.29
CA MET A 104 -19.58 -4.92 -10.77
C MET A 104 -18.54 -5.11 -9.66
N ARG A 105 -17.54 -5.95 -9.96
CA ARG A 105 -16.38 -6.19 -9.10
C ARG A 105 -15.58 -4.90 -8.89
N ASP A 106 -14.99 -4.74 -7.72
CA ASP A 106 -14.19 -3.55 -7.39
C ASP A 106 -13.04 -3.32 -8.38
N ALA A 107 -12.30 -4.36 -8.73
CA ALA A 107 -11.22 -4.30 -9.73
C ALA A 107 -11.71 -3.77 -11.10
N GLN A 108 -12.90 -4.19 -11.53
CA GLN A 108 -13.50 -3.72 -12.78
C GLN A 108 -13.90 -2.25 -12.67
N TRP A 109 -14.48 -1.86 -11.53
CA TRP A 109 -14.83 -0.46 -11.30
C TRP A 109 -13.60 0.45 -11.32
N ILE A 110 -12.50 0.01 -10.70
CA ILE A 110 -11.21 0.71 -10.71
C ILE A 110 -10.72 0.86 -12.16
N ALA A 111 -10.75 -0.20 -12.96
CA ALA A 111 -10.34 -0.15 -14.37
C ALA A 111 -11.18 0.83 -15.18
N THR A 112 -12.52 0.81 -15.02
CA THR A 112 -13.45 1.73 -15.70
C THR A 112 -13.15 3.18 -15.33
N LEU A 113 -13.00 3.49 -14.05
CA LEU A 113 -12.69 4.84 -13.61
C LEU A 113 -11.31 5.32 -14.09
N LEU A 114 -10.33 4.41 -14.14
CA LEU A 114 -9.00 4.70 -14.67
C LEU A 114 -9.07 5.03 -16.16
N ARG A 115 -9.79 4.23 -16.96
CA ARG A 115 -9.99 4.48 -18.40
C ARG A 115 -10.61 5.83 -18.67
N ALA A 116 -11.55 6.25 -17.84
CA ALA A 116 -12.22 7.55 -17.93
C ALA A 116 -11.40 8.73 -17.35
N GLY A 117 -10.23 8.47 -16.75
CA GLY A 117 -9.41 9.53 -16.13
C GLY A 117 -10.02 10.13 -14.86
N LEU A 118 -10.97 9.44 -14.23
CA LEU A 118 -11.70 9.93 -13.05
C LEU A 118 -10.98 9.63 -11.73
N LEU A 119 -9.86 8.91 -11.77
CA LEU A 119 -9.10 8.56 -10.58
C LEU A 119 -8.06 9.64 -10.25
N LYS A 120 -8.05 10.04 -8.98
CA LYS A 120 -6.99 10.89 -8.42
C LYS A 120 -6.06 10.02 -7.58
N GLY A 121 -4.83 9.83 -8.06
CA GLY A 121 -3.80 9.10 -7.34
C GLY A 121 -3.33 9.83 -6.08
N SER A 122 -2.98 9.06 -5.06
CA SER A 122 -2.24 9.54 -3.89
C SER A 122 -0.78 9.80 -4.28
N PHE A 123 -0.15 10.76 -3.63
CA PHE A 123 1.28 11.00 -3.84
C PHE A 123 2.12 9.86 -3.26
N ILE A 124 2.84 9.18 -4.15
CA ILE A 124 3.83 8.16 -3.79
C ILE A 124 5.23 8.75 -4.06
N PRO A 125 6.07 8.93 -3.02
CA PRO A 125 7.44 9.41 -3.21
C PRO A 125 8.29 8.38 -3.95
N ASP A 126 9.43 8.84 -4.49
CA ASP A 126 10.45 7.96 -5.04
C ASP A 126 10.91 6.91 -4.03
N LYS A 127 11.38 5.78 -4.55
CA LYS A 127 11.78 4.61 -3.76
C LYS A 127 12.72 4.95 -2.60
N THR A 128 13.77 5.73 -2.85
CA THR A 128 14.74 6.13 -1.81
C THR A 128 14.07 6.89 -0.67
N PHE A 129 13.15 7.81 -0.96
CA PHE A 129 12.42 8.54 0.07
C PHE A 129 11.40 7.66 0.80
N ARG A 130 10.77 6.70 0.11
CA ARG A 130 9.90 5.70 0.75
C ARG A 130 10.68 4.88 1.77
N GLU A 131 11.81 4.30 1.37
CA GLU A 131 12.68 3.49 2.25
C GLU A 131 13.14 4.28 3.48
N LEU A 132 13.62 5.51 3.30
CA LEU A 132 13.99 6.39 4.41
C LEU A 132 12.81 6.69 5.35
N ARG A 133 11.61 6.93 4.80
CA ARG A 133 10.40 7.13 5.61
C ARG A 133 10.04 5.88 6.40
N HIS A 134 10.16 4.69 5.81
CA HIS A 134 9.91 3.43 6.51
C HIS A 134 10.88 3.24 7.69
N LEU A 135 12.19 3.40 7.48
CA LEU A 135 13.21 3.26 8.51
C LEU A 135 13.03 4.27 9.66
N THR A 136 12.82 5.55 9.33
CA THR A 136 12.67 6.60 10.34
C THR A 136 11.39 6.44 11.16
N ARG A 137 10.28 6.04 10.53
CA ARG A 137 9.02 5.74 11.24
C ARG A 137 9.16 4.50 12.12
N TYR A 138 9.79 3.44 11.62
CA TYR A 138 10.02 2.23 12.40
C TYR A 138 10.88 2.52 13.63
N ARG A 139 12.02 3.22 13.47
CA ARG A 139 12.85 3.67 14.60
C ARG A 139 12.04 4.47 15.62
N LYS A 140 11.19 5.40 15.16
CA LYS A 140 10.35 6.21 16.06
C LYS A 140 9.35 5.33 16.83
N SER A 141 8.80 4.28 16.21
CA SER A 141 7.95 3.30 16.89
C SER A 141 8.72 2.58 17.99
N ILE A 142 9.88 2.01 17.64
CA ILE A 142 10.74 1.29 18.59
C ILE A 142 11.15 2.16 19.77
N VAL A 143 11.53 3.41 19.53
CA VAL A 143 11.87 4.35 20.61
C VAL A 143 10.67 4.57 21.55
N ARG A 144 9.46 4.74 21.01
CA ARG A 144 8.24 4.87 21.84
C ARG A 144 7.97 3.60 22.64
N ASP A 145 8.14 2.43 22.03
CA ASP A 145 7.94 1.15 22.70
C ASP A 145 8.95 0.95 23.83
N ILE A 146 10.22 1.27 23.60
CA ILE A 146 11.26 1.26 24.64
C ILE A 146 10.89 2.20 25.79
N THR A 147 10.49 3.44 25.50
CA THR A 147 10.07 4.39 26.54
C THR A 147 8.86 3.86 27.31
N ALA A 148 7.88 3.25 26.63
CA ALA A 148 6.73 2.66 27.28
C ALA A 148 7.12 1.51 28.21
N GLN A 149 8.04 0.63 27.81
CA GLN A 149 8.54 -0.44 28.68
C GLN A 149 9.35 0.10 29.86
N LYS A 150 10.23 1.09 29.64
CA LYS A 150 10.96 1.78 30.72
C LYS A 150 10.01 2.32 31.79
N ASN A 151 8.94 3.01 31.35
CA ASN A 151 7.93 3.54 32.27
C ASN A 151 7.16 2.45 33.03
N ARG A 152 6.93 1.28 32.41
CA ARG A 152 6.30 0.14 33.08
C ARG A 152 7.20 -0.49 34.13
N ILE A 153 8.50 -0.66 33.82
CA ILE A 153 9.50 -1.17 34.75
C ILE A 153 9.63 -0.23 35.96
N ASP A 154 9.74 1.07 35.72
CA ASP A 154 9.84 2.07 36.79
C ASP A 154 8.60 2.04 37.71
N LYS A 155 7.39 1.99 37.14
CA LYS A 155 6.15 1.84 37.93
C LYS A 155 6.13 0.56 38.77
N PHE A 156 6.59 -0.56 38.19
CA PHE A 156 6.66 -1.83 38.90
C PHE A 156 7.61 -1.73 40.10
N LEU A 157 8.84 -1.24 39.89
CA LEU A 157 9.84 -1.06 40.96
C LEU A 157 9.31 -0.15 42.07
N GLN A 158 8.67 0.97 41.72
CA GLN A 158 8.07 1.88 42.69
C GLN A 158 6.94 1.23 43.50
N SER A 159 6.11 0.39 42.86
CA SER A 159 5.06 -0.36 43.56
C SER A 159 5.61 -1.37 44.58
N SER A 160 6.82 -1.87 44.35
CA SER A 160 7.56 -2.74 45.29
C SER A 160 8.38 -1.97 46.33
N GLY A 161 8.26 -0.64 46.38
CA GLY A 161 8.95 0.20 47.35
C GLY A 161 10.33 0.72 46.90
N PHE A 162 10.78 0.38 45.69
CA PHE A 162 12.08 0.83 45.18
C PHE A 162 11.95 2.11 44.34
N ARG A 163 12.56 3.21 44.79
CA ARG A 163 12.50 4.52 44.11
C ARG A 163 13.78 4.86 43.35
N PHE A 164 14.16 4.01 42.39
CA PHE A 164 15.40 4.14 41.61
C PHE A 164 15.57 5.49 40.91
N THR A 165 14.50 6.00 40.28
CA THR A 165 14.49 7.28 39.57
C THR A 165 14.67 8.51 40.47
N ALA A 166 14.55 8.35 41.80
CA ALA A 166 14.85 9.42 42.75
C ALA A 166 16.35 9.55 43.06
N PHE A 167 17.15 8.49 42.82
CA PHE A 167 18.56 8.42 43.19
C PHE A 167 19.51 8.32 42.00
N LEU A 168 19.01 7.86 40.84
CA LEU A 168 19.79 7.72 39.61
C LEU A 168 19.40 8.80 38.59
N SER A 169 20.40 9.44 37.98
CA SER A 169 20.20 10.37 36.87
C SER A 169 19.65 9.69 35.61
N ASP A 170 19.99 8.41 35.39
CA ASP A 170 19.39 7.55 34.37
C ASP A 170 19.26 6.11 34.90
N ALA A 171 18.04 5.74 35.31
CA ALA A 171 17.72 4.41 35.81
C ALA A 171 17.95 3.30 34.76
N PHE A 172 18.01 3.64 33.47
CA PHE A 172 18.27 2.69 32.39
C PHE A 172 19.62 2.95 31.69
N GLY A 173 20.50 3.74 32.32
CA GLY A 173 21.89 3.93 31.92
C GLY A 173 22.75 2.70 32.26
N ALA A 174 24.07 2.78 32.08
CA ALA A 174 24.96 1.67 32.39
C ALA A 174 24.88 1.25 33.87
N SER A 175 24.99 2.21 34.80
CA SER A 175 24.92 1.93 36.24
C SER A 175 23.54 1.43 36.66
N GLY A 176 22.45 2.05 36.17
CA GLY A 176 21.09 1.64 36.51
C GLY A 176 20.76 0.21 36.05
N ARG A 177 21.22 -0.17 34.85
CA ARG A 177 21.08 -1.54 34.32
C ARG A 177 21.92 -2.59 35.05
N ASN A 178 22.97 -2.21 35.78
CA ASN A 178 23.73 -3.17 36.59
C ASN A 178 23.06 -3.45 37.95
N ILE A 179 22.13 -2.59 38.38
CA ILE A 179 21.44 -2.73 39.67
C ILE A 179 20.08 -3.45 39.49
N ILE A 180 19.43 -3.27 38.34
CA ILE A 180 18.19 -3.97 37.94
C ILE A 180 18.53 -5.33 37.35
#